data_AF-A0A950PDD7-F1
#
_entry.id   AF-A0A950PDD7-F1
#
_cell.length_a   1.000
_cell.length_b   1.000
_cell.length_c   1.000
_cell.angle_alpha   90.00
_cell.angle_beta   90.00
_cell.angle_gamma   90.00
#
_symmetry.space_group_name_H-M   'P 1'
#
loop_
_entity.id
_entity.type
_entity.pdbx_description
1 polymer ?
#
loop_
_entity_poly.entity_id
_entity_poly.type
_entity_poly.pdbx_seq_one_letter_code
_entity_poly.pdbx_strand_id
1 'polypeptide(L)'
;MAVHQTPSQRSTVERVMHEFKHGELKTARGKRKVKNPKQAIAIALSEAGASKYDTPKERAHNLRRTKRKEHRGETGQAAAEGRRRTARHRAGHTRNELYQEAKRRDIPGRSKMNKQQLERALNR
;
A
#
# COMPACT_ATOMS: atom_id res chain seq x y z
N MET A 1 -18.52 -5.19 -28.39
CA MET A 1 -17.13 -5.61 -28.09
C MET A 1 -17.00 -5.85 -26.59
N ALA A 2 -16.39 -6.96 -26.17
CA ALA A 2 -16.06 -7.17 -24.76
C ALA A 2 -15.03 -6.11 -24.33
N VAL A 3 -15.34 -5.34 -23.29
CA VAL A 3 -14.42 -4.32 -22.77
C VAL A 3 -13.33 -5.04 -21.99
N HIS A 4 -12.25 -5.44 -22.67
CA HIS A 4 -11.10 -6.04 -22.00
C HIS A 4 -10.35 -4.97 -21.21
N GLN A 5 -10.13 -5.24 -19.92
CA GLN A 5 -9.40 -4.35 -19.03
C GLN A 5 -7.92 -4.27 -19.45
N THR A 6 -7.40 -3.05 -19.50
CA THR A 6 -5.96 -2.81 -19.70
C THR A 6 -5.15 -3.28 -18.47
N PRO A 7 -3.83 -3.51 -18.59
CA PRO A 7 -3.00 -3.92 -17.44
C PRO A 7 -3.11 -2.96 -16.23
N SER A 8 -3.17 -1.65 -16.47
CA SER A 8 -3.34 -0.64 -15.41
C SER A 8 -4.69 -0.74 -14.70
N GLN A 9 -5.75 -1.07 -15.44
CA GLN A 9 -7.07 -1.30 -14.86
C GLN A 9 -7.09 -2.60 -14.03
N ARG A 10 -6.44 -3.66 -14.51
CA ARG A 10 -6.30 -4.92 -13.74
C ARG A 10 -5.56 -4.70 -12.42
N SER A 11 -4.46 -3.93 -12.42
CA SER A 11 -3.74 -3.57 -11.19
C SER A 11 -4.62 -2.81 -10.20
N THR A 12 -5.50 -1.94 -10.70
CA THR A 12 -6.46 -1.21 -9.86
C THR A 12 -7.48 -2.16 -9.23
N VAL A 13 -8.01 -3.11 -10.01
CA VAL A 13 -8.92 -4.15 -9.52
C VAL A 13 -8.24 -5.01 -8.46
N GLU A 14 -7.02 -5.48 -8.74
CA GLU A 14 -6.22 -6.29 -7.84
C GLU A 14 -5.99 -5.57 -6.50
N ARG A 15 -5.58 -4.29 -6.53
CA ARG A 15 -5.40 -3.48 -5.33
C ARG A 15 -6.68 -3.38 -4.51
N VAL A 16 -7.81 -3.06 -5.13
CA VAL A 16 -9.09 -2.96 -4.40
C VAL A 16 -9.49 -4.29 -3.78
N MET A 17 -9.25 -5.40 -4.48
CA MET A 17 -9.49 -6.74 -3.94
C MET A 17 -8.55 -7.11 -2.82
N HIS A 18 -7.28 -6.68 -2.91
CA HIS A 18 -6.32 -6.82 -1.83
C HIS A 18 -6.78 -6.07 -0.57
N GLU A 19 -7.23 -4.81 -0.73
CA GLU A 19 -7.82 -4.03 0.36
C GLU A 19 -9.05 -4.73 0.95
N PHE A 20 -9.90 -5.34 0.12
CA PHE A 20 -11.06 -6.10 0.61
C PHE A 20 -10.62 -7.33 1.41
N LYS A 21 -9.65 -8.10 0.89
CA LYS A 21 -9.09 -9.30 1.55
C LYS A 21 -8.54 -8.99 2.94
N HIS A 22 -7.91 -7.83 3.11
CA HIS A 22 -7.37 -7.38 4.40
C HIS A 22 -8.40 -6.64 5.28
N GLY A 23 -9.64 -6.48 4.81
CA GLY A 23 -10.68 -5.73 5.53
C GLY A 23 -10.36 -4.24 5.66
N GLU A 24 -9.68 -3.68 4.67
CA GLU A 24 -9.25 -2.29 4.58
C GLU A 24 -10.12 -1.47 3.61
N LEU A 25 -10.82 -2.14 2.69
CA LEU A 25 -11.73 -1.49 1.75
C LEU A 25 -12.91 -0.84 2.45
N LYS A 26 -13.10 0.46 2.20
CA LYS A 26 -14.18 1.27 2.78
C LYS A 26 -15.33 1.47 1.80
N THR A 27 -16.54 1.59 2.35
CA THR A 27 -17.74 2.02 1.60
C THR A 27 -17.57 3.45 1.07
N ALA A 28 -18.39 3.83 0.09
CA ALA A 28 -18.34 5.17 -0.53
C ALA A 28 -18.43 6.34 0.49
N ARG A 29 -19.18 6.15 1.58
CA ARG A 29 -19.31 7.14 2.67
C ARG A 29 -18.16 7.09 3.70
N GLY A 30 -17.15 6.23 3.50
CA GLY A 30 -15.91 6.18 4.27
C GLY A 30 -15.99 5.65 5.71
N LYS A 31 -17.19 5.60 6.33
CA LYS A 31 -17.36 5.22 7.74
C LYS A 31 -17.28 3.72 8.00
N ARG A 32 -17.77 2.90 7.07
CA ARG A 32 -17.91 1.44 7.24
C ARG A 32 -17.01 0.68 6.26
N LYS A 33 -16.46 -0.45 6.72
CA LYS A 33 -15.76 -1.42 5.88
C LYS A 33 -16.73 -2.18 4.99
N VAL A 34 -16.30 -2.53 3.79
CA VAL A 34 -17.06 -3.38 2.87
C VAL A 34 -16.99 -4.82 3.39
N LYS A 35 -18.16 -5.47 3.51
CA LYS A 35 -18.26 -6.87 3.96
C LYS A 35 -18.67 -7.83 2.84
N ASN A 36 -19.34 -7.33 1.81
CA ASN A 36 -19.87 -8.16 0.74
C ASN A 36 -18.87 -8.23 -0.44
N PRO A 37 -18.43 -9.44 -0.86
CA PRO A 37 -17.54 -9.59 -2.02
C PRO A 37 -18.12 -8.99 -3.31
N LYS A 38 -19.44 -9.11 -3.55
CA LYS A 38 -20.09 -8.52 -4.74
C LYS A 38 -19.96 -6.99 -4.76
N GLN A 39 -20.06 -6.37 -3.59
CA GLN A 39 -19.87 -4.93 -3.45
C GLN A 39 -18.40 -4.54 -3.69
N ALA A 40 -17.44 -5.35 -3.23
CA ALA A 40 -16.02 -5.13 -3.51
C ALA A 40 -15.73 -5.23 -5.01
N ILE A 41 -16.31 -6.20 -5.72
CA ILE A 41 -16.22 -6.31 -7.18
C ILE A 41 -16.76 -5.06 -7.87
N ALA A 42 -17.94 -4.58 -7.46
CA ALA A 42 -18.53 -3.37 -8.03
C ALA A 42 -17.63 -2.14 -7.83
N ILE A 43 -17.06 -1.97 -6.63
CA ILE A 43 -16.12 -0.88 -6.33
C ILE A 43 -14.85 -1.02 -7.17
N ALA A 44 -14.29 -2.22 -7.29
CA ALA A 44 -13.08 -2.48 -8.07
C ALA A 44 -13.28 -2.13 -9.55
N LEU A 45 -14.40 -2.55 -10.13
CA LEU A 45 -14.74 -2.24 -11.52
C LEU A 45 -14.99 -0.74 -11.74
N SER A 46 -15.65 -0.06 -10.81
CA SER A 46 -15.89 1.38 -10.89
C SER A 46 -14.58 2.18 -10.72
N GLU A 47 -13.74 1.84 -9.72
CA GLU A 47 -12.43 2.48 -9.50
C GLU A 47 -11.50 2.30 -10.71
N ALA A 48 -11.53 1.14 -11.36
CA ALA A 48 -10.76 0.85 -12.56
C ALA A 48 -11.34 1.46 -13.86
N GLY A 49 -12.52 2.11 -13.81
CA GLY A 49 -13.19 2.60 -15.02
C GLY A 49 -13.59 1.47 -15.99
N ALA A 50 -13.88 0.28 -15.45
CA ALA A 50 -14.27 -0.91 -16.21
C ALA A 50 -15.73 -1.33 -15.96
N SER A 51 -16.49 -0.55 -15.18
CA SER A 51 -17.91 -0.76 -14.95
C SER A 51 -18.71 -0.66 -16.24
N LYS A 52 -19.47 -1.70 -16.57
CA LYS A 52 -20.34 -1.71 -17.77
C LYS A 52 -21.49 -0.71 -17.67
N TYR A 53 -21.87 -0.32 -16.46
CA TYR A 53 -22.98 0.60 -16.20
C TYR A 53 -22.58 2.07 -16.29
N ASP A 54 -21.27 2.36 -16.24
CA ASP A 54 -20.74 3.72 -16.32
C ASP A 54 -20.57 4.12 -17.79
N THR A 55 -20.88 5.37 -18.11
CA THR A 55 -20.59 5.99 -19.41
C THR A 55 -19.08 6.13 -19.64
N PRO A 56 -18.60 6.28 -20.89
CA PRO A 56 -17.16 6.49 -21.15
C PRO A 56 -16.57 7.67 -20.37
N LYS A 57 -17.33 8.76 -20.22
CA LYS A 57 -16.92 9.95 -19.47
C LYS A 57 -16.77 9.65 -17.98
N GLU A 58 -17.71 8.91 -17.40
CA GLU A 58 -17.64 8.48 -15.99
C GLU A 58 -16.50 7.51 -15.74
N ARG A 59 -16.27 6.53 -16.64
CA ARG A 59 -15.13 5.61 -16.55
C ARG A 59 -13.81 6.36 -16.52
N ALA A 60 -13.62 7.32 -17.43
CA ALA A 60 -12.42 8.15 -17.48
C ALA A 60 -12.25 9.00 -16.21
N HIS A 61 -13.34 9.60 -15.72
CA HIS A 61 -13.35 10.37 -14.49
C HIS A 61 -12.98 9.52 -13.27
N ASN A 62 -13.59 8.34 -13.14
CA ASN A 62 -13.38 7.41 -12.03
C ASN A 62 -11.95 6.90 -12.03
N LEU A 63 -11.43 6.45 -13.17
CA LEU A 63 -10.05 6.01 -13.32
C LEU A 63 -9.07 7.14 -12.93
N ARG A 64 -9.27 8.36 -13.45
CA ARG A 64 -8.43 9.52 -13.11
C ARG A 64 -8.45 9.83 -11.62
N ARG A 65 -9.63 9.82 -11.01
CA ARG A 65 -9.81 10.03 -9.56
C ARG A 65 -9.06 8.96 -8.77
N THR A 66 -9.19 7.70 -9.16
CA THR A 66 -8.52 6.56 -8.52
C THR A 66 -7.00 6.68 -8.61
N LYS A 67 -6.45 6.98 -9.79
CA LYS A 67 -5.00 7.18 -9.97
C LYS A 67 -4.45 8.33 -9.13
N ARG A 68 -5.18 9.43 -9.01
CA ARG A 68 -4.81 10.54 -8.11
C ARG A 68 -4.81 10.10 -6.64
N LYS A 69 -5.77 9.27 -6.22
CA LYS A 69 -5.85 8.72 -4.86
C LYS A 69 -4.68 7.77 -4.57
N GLU A 70 -4.33 6.91 -5.53
CA GLU A 70 -3.17 6.01 -5.47
C GLU A 70 -1.87 6.80 -5.31
N HIS A 71 -1.64 7.80 -6.15
CA HIS A 71 -0.45 8.64 -6.10
C HIS A 71 -0.32 9.41 -4.77
N ARG A 72 -1.44 9.81 -4.17
CA ARG A 72 -1.46 10.49 -2.86
C ARG A 72 -1.36 9.54 -1.65
N GLY A 73 -1.35 8.22 -1.86
CA GLY A 73 -1.32 7.25 -0.77
C GLY A 73 -2.59 7.23 0.09
N GLU A 74 -3.73 7.62 -0.48
CA GLU A 74 -5.03 7.69 0.22
C GLU A 74 -5.83 6.37 0.11
N THR A 75 -5.21 5.29 -0.40
CA THR A 75 -5.83 3.97 -0.52
C THR A 75 -5.93 3.28 0.84
N GLY A 76 -6.86 2.33 0.99
CA GLY A 76 -7.00 1.57 2.24
C GLY A 76 -5.68 0.85 2.59
N GLN A 77 -5.05 0.30 1.56
CA GLN A 77 -3.75 -0.37 1.65
C GLN A 77 -2.66 0.60 2.10
N ALA A 78 -2.52 1.76 1.45
CA ALA A 78 -1.49 2.74 1.83
C ALA A 78 -1.69 3.24 3.27
N ALA A 79 -2.93 3.48 3.69
CA ALA A 79 -3.23 3.91 5.04
C ALA A 79 -2.92 2.82 6.09
N ALA A 80 -3.18 1.55 5.80
CA ALA A 80 -2.97 0.45 6.75
C ALA A 80 -1.53 -0.08 6.73
N GLU A 81 -1.00 -0.39 5.55
CA GLU A 81 0.36 -0.90 5.37
C GLU A 81 1.41 0.17 5.60
N GLY A 82 1.16 1.43 5.21
CA GLY A 82 2.03 2.55 5.51
C GLY A 82 2.23 2.71 7.02
N ARG A 83 1.15 2.60 7.80
CA ARG A 83 1.20 2.56 9.28
C ARG A 83 1.96 1.34 9.81
N ARG A 84 1.81 0.16 9.20
CA ARG A 84 2.56 -1.04 9.59
C ARG A 84 4.06 -0.90 9.30
N ARG A 85 4.43 -0.31 8.16
CA ARG A 85 5.84 -0.06 7.80
C ARG A 85 6.48 0.95 8.76
N THR A 86 5.81 2.06 9.06
CA THR A 86 6.33 3.04 10.03
C THR A 86 6.39 2.47 11.44
N ALA A 87 5.42 1.66 11.87
CA ALA A 87 5.49 0.96 13.15
C ALA A 87 6.68 -0.02 13.22
N ARG A 88 6.96 -0.78 12.15
CA ARG A 88 8.13 -1.66 12.07
C ARG A 88 9.45 -0.88 12.09
N HIS A 89 9.53 0.27 11.43
CA HIS A 89 10.69 1.16 11.49
C HIS A 89 10.86 1.80 12.87
N ARG A 90 9.77 2.16 13.58
CA ARG A 90 9.85 2.61 14.98
C ARG A 90 10.29 1.51 15.95
N ALA A 91 9.92 0.26 15.66
CA ALA A 91 10.25 -0.89 16.51
C ALA A 91 11.71 -1.38 16.36
N GLY A 92 12.46 -0.92 15.37
CA GLY A 92 13.87 -1.30 15.24
C GLY A 92 14.61 -0.44 14.23
N HIS A 93 15.85 -0.08 14.57
CA HIS A 93 16.70 0.75 13.72
C HIS A 93 16.99 0.03 12.39
N THR A 94 17.07 0.77 11.30
CA THR A 94 17.52 0.23 10.01
C THR A 94 18.99 -0.16 10.09
N ARG A 95 19.46 -1.03 9.18
CA ARG A 95 20.89 -1.36 9.10
C ARG A 95 21.76 -0.12 8.99
N ASN A 96 21.31 0.89 8.23
CA ASN A 96 22.05 2.13 8.04
C ASN A 96 22.06 2.96 9.32
N GLU A 97 20.93 3.10 10.02
CA GLU A 97 20.88 3.77 11.32
C GLU A 97 21.82 3.12 12.33
N LEU A 98 21.81 1.77 12.44
CA LEU A 98 22.73 1.02 13.28
C LEU A 98 24.19 1.17 12.84
N TYR A 99 24.45 1.26 11.52
CA TYR A 99 25.80 1.49 10.99
C TYR A 99 26.30 2.89 11.35
N GLN A 100 25.45 3.91 11.21
CA GLN A 100 25.79 5.28 11.60
C GLN A 100 26.03 5.39 13.10
N GLU A 101 25.22 4.73 13.91
CA GLU A 101 25.41 4.71 15.36
C GLU A 101 26.69 3.95 15.75
N ALA A 102 26.97 2.81 15.12
CA ALA A 102 28.22 2.07 15.30
C ALA A 102 29.44 2.87 14.82
N LYS A 103 29.28 3.74 13.82
CA LYS A 103 30.31 4.70 13.39
C LYS A 103 30.54 5.80 14.45
N ARG A 104 29.48 6.33 15.07
CA ARG A 104 29.60 7.32 16.15
C ARG A 104 30.26 6.76 17.41
N ARG A 105 30.10 5.46 17.67
CA ARG A 105 30.73 4.74 18.80
C ARG A 105 32.05 4.06 18.44
N ASP A 106 32.57 4.32 17.23
CA ASP A 106 33.82 3.76 16.70
C ASP A 106 33.96 2.23 16.83
N ILE A 107 32.87 1.49 16.59
CA ILE A 107 32.89 0.03 16.65
C ILE A 107 33.77 -0.52 15.50
N PRO A 108 34.82 -1.31 15.81
CA PRO A 108 35.68 -1.92 14.80
C PRO A 108 34.91 -2.97 14.00
N GLY A 109 35.21 -3.10 12.71
CA GLY A 109 34.55 -4.08 11.85
C GLY A 109 33.09 -3.79 11.48
N ARG A 110 32.52 -2.66 11.93
CA ARG A 110 31.12 -2.22 11.65
C ARG A 110 30.68 -2.33 10.18
N SER A 111 31.59 -2.06 9.23
CA SER A 111 31.32 -2.14 7.78
C SER A 111 31.06 -3.56 7.29
N LYS A 112 31.63 -4.57 7.96
CA LYS A 112 31.47 -5.99 7.64
C LYS A 112 30.29 -6.63 8.38
N MET A 113 29.81 -6.02 9.46
CA MET A 113 28.69 -6.52 10.26
C MET A 113 27.36 -6.34 9.53
N ASN A 114 26.46 -7.34 9.59
CA ASN A 114 25.08 -7.25 9.13
C ASN A 114 24.17 -6.53 10.16
N LYS A 115 22.87 -6.37 9.86
CA LYS A 115 21.93 -5.66 10.75
C LYS A 115 21.94 -6.21 12.18
N GLN A 116 21.81 -7.53 12.34
CA GLN A 116 21.76 -8.18 13.65
C GLN A 116 23.10 -8.09 14.39
N GLN A 117 24.21 -8.19 13.67
CA GLN A 117 25.55 -8.04 14.25
C GLN A 117 25.80 -6.62 14.76
N LEU A 118 25.33 -5.60 14.02
CA LEU A 118 25.40 -4.21 14.49
C LEU A 118 24.50 -3.97 15.71
N GLU A 119 23.27 -4.49 15.71
CA GLU A 119 22.38 -4.45 16.89
C GLU A 119 23.04 -5.05 18.12
N ARG A 120 23.65 -6.25 17.98
CA ARG A 120 24.37 -6.91 19.07
C ARG A 120 25.60 -6.14 19.53
N ALA A 121 26.36 -5.55 18.60
CA ALA A 121 27.57 -4.79 18.92
C ALA A 121 27.25 -3.45 19.61
N LEU A 122 26.08 -2.86 19.36
CA LEU A 122 25.63 -1.61 19.98
C LEU A 122 25.00 -1.78 21.37
N ASN A 123 24.50 -2.98 21.67
CA ASN A 123 23.88 -3.33 22.95
C ASN A 123 24.86 -3.96 23.97
N ARG A 124 26.16 -3.94 23.66
CA ARG A 124 27.24 -4.50 24.48
C ARG A 124 28.11 -3.39 25.02
#